data_AF-A0A924UFH2-F1
#
_entry.id   AF-A0A924UFH2-F1
#
_cell.length_a   1.000
_cell.length_b   1.000
_cell.length_c   1.000
_cell.angle_alpha   90.00
_cell.angle_beta   90.00
_cell.angle_gamma   90.00
#
_symmetry.space_group_name_H-M   'P 1'
#
loop_
_entity.id
_entity.type
_entity.pdbx_description
1 polymer ?
#
loop_
_entity_poly.entity_id
_entity_poly.type
_entity_poly.pdbx_seq_one_letter_code
_entity_poly.pdbx_strand_id
1 'polypeptide(L)' 'LIALPSAGPALVWMLQKCGITCLADLAQADVAALTRRMGLVGQIVDVQAWHRFAVVEVGKGSRTAHG' A
#
# COMPACT_ATOMS: atom_id res chain seq x y z
N LEU A 1 4.73 -6.88 4.06
CA LEU A 1 3.41 -6.21 3.87
C LEU A 1 2.37 -7.02 4.62
N ILE A 2 1.81 -6.47 5.71
CA ILE A 2 0.66 -7.08 6.40
C ILE A 2 -0.51 -7.09 5.41
N ALA A 3 -1.35 -8.12 5.46
CA ALA A 3 -2.49 -8.37 4.56
C ALA A 3 -3.26 -7.08 4.25
N LEU A 4 -2.96 -6.46 3.10
CA LEU A 4 -3.74 -5.34 2.60
C LEU A 4 -5.16 -5.85 2.36
N PRO A 5 -6.19 -5.07 2.73
CA PRO A 5 -7.56 -5.49 2.53
C PRO A 5 -7.80 -5.84 1.05
N SER A 6 -8.23 -7.08 0.80
CA SER A 6 -8.48 -7.65 -0.53
C SER A 6 -7.24 -7.86 -1.43
N ALA A 7 -6.01 -7.63 -0.96
CA ALA A 7 -4.82 -7.89 -1.76
C ALA A 7 -4.32 -9.33 -1.57
N GLY A 8 -4.56 -10.17 -2.57
CA GLY A 8 -3.95 -11.50 -2.64
C GLY A 8 -2.43 -11.45 -2.92
N PRO A 9 -1.74 -12.60 -2.83
CA PRO A 9 -0.28 -12.69 -3.02
C PRO A 9 0.22 -12.09 -4.35
N ALA A 10 -0.56 -12.23 -5.44
CA ALA A 10 -0.20 -11.65 -6.75
C ALA A 10 -0.17 -10.12 -6.73
N LEU A 11 -1.09 -9.48 -6.00
CA LEU A 11 -1.13 -8.02 -5.87
C LEU A 11 0.02 -7.52 -4.99
N VAL A 12 0.37 -8.26 -3.94
CA VAL A 12 1.55 -7.97 -3.12
C VAL A 12 2.83 -8.07 -3.95
N TRP A 13 2.99 -9.10 -4.77
CA TRP A 13 4.13 -9.23 -5.68
C TRP A 13 4.22 -8.06 -6.67
N MET A 14 3.09 -7.63 -7.23
CA MET A 14 3.07 -6.50 -8.17
C MET A 14 3.42 -5.17 -7.49
N LEU A 15 2.95 -4.95 -6.26
CA LEU A 15 3.33 -3.79 -5.44
C LEU A 15 4.84 -3.76 -5.20
N GLN A 16 5.46 -4.91 -4.92
CA GLN A 16 6.92 -5.02 -4.80
C GLN A 16 7.64 -4.65 -6.10
N LYS A 17 7.10 -5.05 -7.27
CA LYS A 17 7.62 -4.62 -8.58
C LYS A 17 7.46 -3.11 -8.82
N CYS A 18 6.48 -2.48 -8.17
CA CYS A 18 6.31 -1.03 -8.16
C CYS A 18 7.18 -0.32 -7.09
N GLY A 19 8.08 -1.03 -6.41
CA GLY A 19 8.95 -0.47 -5.39
C GLY A 19 8.28 -0.28 -4.02
N ILE A 20 7.09 -0.85 -3.83
CA ILE A 20 6.39 -0.84 -2.55
C ILE A 20 6.73 -2.14 -1.81
N THR A 21 7.65 -2.05 -0.85
CA THR A 21 8.14 -3.24 -0.12
C THR A 21 7.56 -3.35 1.29
N CYS A 22 7.13 -2.22 1.85
CA CYS A 22 6.51 -2.12 3.17
C CYS A 22 5.30 -1.16 3.18
N LEU A 23 4.57 -1.13 4.30
CA LEU A 23 3.41 -0.24 4.47
C LEU A 23 3.84 1.25 4.47
N ALA A 24 5.04 1.56 4.95
CA ALA A 24 5.55 2.94 4.92
C ALA A 24 5.80 3.44 3.49
N ASP A 25 6.30 2.59 2.59
CA ASP A 25 6.44 2.92 1.17
C ASP A 25 5.07 3.27 0.56
N LEU A 26 4.06 2.45 0.88
CA LEU A 26 2.70 2.64 0.36
C LEU A 26 2.04 3.90 0.92
N ALA A 27 2.28 4.23 2.19
CA ALA A 27 1.75 5.41 2.85
C ALA A 27 2.40 6.73 2.34
N GLN A 28 3.60 6.65 1.77
CA GLN A 28 4.31 7.80 1.20
C GLN A 28 4.22 7.86 -0.33
N ALA A 29 3.63 6.83 -0.96
CA ALA A 29 3.55 6.76 -2.41
C ALA A 29 2.58 7.80 -2.98
N ASP A 30 2.97 8.39 -4.11
CA ASP A 30 2.02 9.12 -4.96
C ASP A 30 1.03 8.10 -5.55
N VAL A 31 -0.21 8.15 -5.07
CA VAL A 31 -1.27 7.21 -5.46
C VAL A 31 -1.53 7.24 -6.96
N ALA A 32 -1.55 8.43 -7.59
CA ALA A 32 -1.82 8.55 -9.02
C ALA A 32 -0.68 7.95 -9.85
N ALA A 33 0.57 8.18 -9.45
CA ALA A 33 1.73 7.58 -10.08
C ALA A 33 1.78 6.06 -9.88
N LEU A 34 1.45 5.57 -8.68
CA LEU A 34 1.41 4.15 -8.38
C LEU A 34 0.32 3.42 -9.20
N THR A 35 -0.89 4.00 -9.27
CA THR A 35 -1.98 3.49 -10.12
C THR A 35 -1.55 3.37 -11.58
N ARG A 36 -0.87 4.39 -12.13
CA ARG A 36 -0.33 4.34 -13.50
C ARG A 36 0.72 3.24 -13.67
N ARG A 37 1.65 3.08 -12.71
CA ARG A 37 2.70 2.06 -12.76
C ARG A 37 2.16 0.63 -12.69
N MET A 38 1.06 0.43 -11.98
CA MET A 38 0.35 -0.85 -11.90
C MET A 38 -0.46 -1.17 -13.17
N GLY A 39 -0.58 -0.24 -14.12
CA GLY A 39 -1.29 -0.45 -15.39
C GLY A 39 -2.78 -0.74 -15.18
N LEU A 40 -3.32 -1.69 -15.95
CA LEU A 40 -4.75 -2.07 -15.86
C LEU A 40 -5.16 -2.54 -14.46
N VAL A 41 -4.26 -3.23 -13.75
CA VAL A 41 -4.56 -3.72 -12.39
C VAL A 41 -4.80 -2.55 -11.44
N GLY A 42 -4.01 -1.47 -11.56
CA GLY A 42 -4.19 -0.24 -10.78
C GLY A 42 -5.53 0.46 -11.02
N GLN A 43 -6.17 0.22 -12.17
CA GLN A 43 -7.50 0.76 -12.49
C GLN A 43 -8.64 -0.13 -11.97
N ILE A 44 -8.37 -1.42 -11.70
CA ILE A 44 -9.34 -2.38 -11.17
C ILE A 44 -9.39 -2.33 -9.64
N VAL A 45 -8.22 -2.17 -9.01
CA VAL A 45 -8.11 -2.17 -7.54
C VAL A 45 -8.19 -0.75 -6.97
N ASP A 46 -8.71 -0.63 -5.75
CA ASP A 46 -8.76 0.65 -5.06
C ASP A 46 -7.42 0.96 -4.36
N VAL A 47 -6.46 1.47 -5.14
CA VAL A 47 -5.14 1.88 -4.65
C VAL A 47 -5.27 3.00 -3.60
N GLN A 48 -6.29 3.86 -3.71
CA GLN A 48 -6.55 4.92 -2.75
C GLN A 48 -6.96 4.36 -1.38
N ALA A 49 -7.78 3.31 -1.35
CA ALA A 49 -8.14 2.62 -0.11
C ALA A 49 -6.91 1.98 0.54
N TRP A 50 -6.02 1.36 -0.24
CA TRP A 50 -4.78 0.80 0.28
C TRP A 50 -3.82 1.85 0.83
N HIS A 51 -3.69 3.00 0.17
CA HIS A 51 -2.91 4.12 0.68
C HIS A 51 -3.47 4.65 2.01
N ARG A 52 -4.79 4.87 2.11
CA ARG A 52 -5.43 5.32 3.36
C ARG A 52 -5.21 4.31 4.49
N PHE A 53 -5.37 3.02 4.21
CA PHE A 53 -5.08 1.96 5.18
C PHE A 53 -3.62 2.03 5.64
N ALA A 54 -2.67 2.15 4.72
CA ALA A 54 -1.25 2.22 5.03
C ALA A 54 -0.92 3.44 5.91
N VAL A 55 -1.45 4.62 5.60
CA VAL A 55 -1.28 5.84 6.41
C VAL A 55 -1.79 5.64 7.84
N VAL A 56 -2.96 5.02 7.99
CA VAL A 56 -3.54 4.73 9.32
C VAL A 56 -2.67 3.76 10.10
N GLU A 57 -2.22 2.67 9.49
CA GLU A 57 -1.40 1.64 10.16
C GLU A 57 -0.01 2.15 10.55
N VAL A 58 0.64 2.93 9.69
CA VAL A 58 1.93 3.57 10.00
C VAL A 58 1.79 4.56 11.17
N GLY A 59 0.68 5.32 11.21
CA GLY A 59 0.36 6.24 12.32
C GLY A 59 -0.07 5.56 13.63
N LYS A 60 -0.38 4.25 13.61
CA LYS A 60 -0.63 3.43 14.81
C LYS A 60 0.67 2.84 15.38
N GLY A 61 1.53 2.29 14.51
CA GLY A 61 2.81 1.68 14.93
C GLY A 61 3.78 2.66 15.59
N SER A 62 3.65 3.96 15.30
CA SER A 62 4.40 5.05 15.94
C SER A 62 3.82 5.45 17.31
N ARG A 63 2.62 4.99 17.67
CA ARG A 63 1.94 5.29 18.94
C ARG A 63 2.07 4.19 20.00
N THR A 64 2.61 3.03 19.64
CA THR A 64 2.83 1.88 20.55
C THR A 64 4.27 1.77 21.08
N ALA A 65 5.14 2.76 20.84
CA ALA A 65 6.51 2.81 21.39
C ALA A 65 6.61 3.56 22.74
N HIS A 66 5.48 3.84 23.40
CA HIS A 66 5.44 4.36 24.77
C HIS A 66 4.23 3.79 25.51
N GLY A 67 4.50 2.76 26.31
CA GLY A 67 3.54 2.07 27.18
C GLY A 67 4.26 1.01 27.99
#